data_AF-A0A9P4YBE5-F1
#
_entry.id   AF-A0A9P4YBE5-F1
#
_cell.length_a   1.000
_cell.length_b   1.000
_cell.length_c   1.000
_cell.angle_alpha   90.00
_cell.angle_beta   90.00
_cell.angle_gamma   90.00
#
_symmetry.space_group_name_H-M   'P 1'
#
loop_
_entity.id
_entity.type
_entity.pdbx_description
1 polymer ?
#
loop_
_entity_poly.entity_id
_entity_poly.type
_entity_poly.pdbx_seq_one_letter_code
_entity_poly.pdbx_strand_id
1 'polypeptide(L)'
;MMDGPPQIGPVSEPQFLPPPLPGSIPSAPPVLISDYIYQAALDPKVPITIAALYAVTAKLLNKYNISNGRKPWALSRTRLFHAFVVAHNIFLAVYSAWTFYGMVGVMYRSVVSPTSSQGVNGFVDSMTRLHGPGGLGNAVYYSQQDGRWMSYSSSVSLASDGSPSRTDTGRIWNEGLAFYGWIFYLSKFYEVLDTFIILAKGKLSSTLQTYHHAGAMMCMWAGMRYMSPPIWMFVFVNSGIHAMMYTYYTLSAFSIRVPVVIKRTLTTLQITQFLVGASYAMIHSFVSYTVPVTTTVVKTATAPASAAATTATEAAAASPALLDSLKQLVLGAASKVTNAATTVEETVSVHKIVPCIVTSGQTFAIWLNVLYLAPLTYLFVKFFITSYLRRAGAESARKDRNRRESQVAVAEKAGWDAARGLEAEVYGTPESDRAVAPCLNDYLVPKTSRTAKHLRIK
;
A
#
# COMPACT_ATOMS: atom_id res chain seq x y z
N MET A 1 -39.63 -10.94 -29.25
CA MET A 1 -38.55 -11.69 -28.58
C MET A 1 -37.24 -11.11 -29.06
N MET A 2 -36.67 -10.16 -28.32
CA MET A 2 -35.30 -9.71 -28.53
C MET A 2 -34.54 -10.18 -27.30
N ASP A 3 -33.62 -11.11 -27.52
CA ASP A 3 -32.77 -11.69 -26.50
C ASP A 3 -31.92 -10.57 -25.87
N GLY A 4 -32.06 -10.43 -24.55
CA GLY A 4 -31.18 -9.57 -23.76
C GLY A 4 -29.73 -10.07 -23.82
N PRO A 5 -28.76 -9.24 -23.41
CA PRO A 5 -27.36 -9.64 -23.39
C PRO A 5 -27.18 -10.89 -22.52
N PRO A 6 -26.26 -11.79 -22.88
CA PRO A 6 -26.06 -13.04 -22.16
C PRO A 6 -25.75 -12.74 -20.69
N GLN A 7 -26.53 -13.35 -19.79
CA GLN A 7 -26.26 -13.35 -18.36
C GLN A 7 -24.89 -13.99 -18.13
N ILE A 8 -23.88 -13.14 -17.96
CA ILE A 8 -22.56 -13.53 -17.50
C ILE A 8 -22.78 -14.19 -16.14
N GLY A 9 -22.28 -15.41 -15.94
CA GLY A 9 -22.33 -16.10 -14.64
C GLY A 9 -21.77 -15.21 -13.51
N PRO A 10 -21.94 -15.60 -12.23
CA PRO A 10 -21.51 -14.78 -11.09
C PRO A 10 -20.10 -14.27 -11.33
N VAL A 11 -19.94 -12.93 -11.31
CA VAL A 11 -18.66 -12.29 -11.60
C VAL A 11 -17.68 -12.83 -10.57
N SER A 12 -16.66 -13.56 -11.03
CA SER A 12 -15.74 -14.27 -10.13
C SER A 12 -14.90 -13.32 -9.28
N GLU A 13 -14.85 -12.03 -9.65
CA GLU A 13 -14.02 -11.01 -9.02
C GLU A 13 -14.81 -9.70 -8.82
N PRO A 14 -14.57 -8.97 -7.71
CA PRO A 14 -15.24 -7.71 -7.47
C PRO A 14 -14.86 -6.69 -8.55
N GLN A 15 -15.83 -5.89 -8.98
CA GLN A 15 -15.53 -4.64 -9.66
C GLN A 15 -14.81 -3.71 -8.69
N PHE A 16 -13.82 -2.98 -9.16
CA PHE A 16 -13.12 -1.98 -8.36
C PHE A 16 -14.00 -0.76 -8.16
N LEU A 17 -13.74 -0.04 -7.07
CA LEU A 17 -14.61 1.02 -6.59
C LEU A 17 -13.93 2.39 -6.80
N PRO A 18 -14.50 3.28 -7.63
CA PRO A 18 -14.01 4.64 -7.77
C PRO A 18 -14.11 5.43 -6.45
N PRO A 19 -13.39 6.54 -6.32
CA PRO A 19 -13.45 7.37 -5.12
C PRO A 19 -14.83 8.00 -4.91
N PRO A 20 -15.10 8.52 -3.69
CA PRO A 20 -16.26 9.34 -3.40
C PRO A 20 -16.37 10.54 -4.37
N LEU A 21 -17.61 10.99 -4.63
CA LEU A 21 -17.84 12.17 -5.46
C LEU A 21 -17.38 13.43 -4.70
N PRO A 22 -16.85 14.46 -5.40
CA PRO A 22 -16.47 15.71 -4.75
C PRO A 22 -17.62 16.30 -3.92
N GLY A 23 -17.33 16.65 -2.67
CA GLY A 23 -18.30 17.19 -1.73
C GLY A 23 -19.26 16.17 -1.10
N SER A 24 -19.19 14.88 -1.42
CA SER A 24 -20.10 13.87 -0.84
C SER A 24 -19.75 13.50 0.61
N ILE A 25 -18.47 13.55 0.96
CA ILE A 25 -17.94 13.34 2.32
C ILE A 25 -16.79 14.32 2.59
N PRO A 26 -16.45 14.63 3.86
CA PRO A 26 -15.38 15.59 4.18
C PRO A 26 -14.01 15.26 3.57
N SER A 27 -13.71 13.98 3.38
CA SER A 27 -12.46 13.48 2.79
C SER A 27 -12.52 13.30 1.26
N ALA A 28 -13.63 13.65 0.62
CA ALA A 28 -13.82 13.45 -0.81
C ALA A 28 -12.77 14.24 -1.62
N PRO A 29 -12.31 13.70 -2.77
CA PRO A 29 -11.35 14.39 -3.60
C PRO A 29 -11.92 15.73 -4.13
N PRO A 30 -11.05 16.72 -4.37
CA PRO A 30 -11.48 18.05 -4.86
C PRO A 30 -11.90 18.02 -6.33
N VAL A 31 -11.56 16.96 -7.07
CA VAL A 31 -11.80 16.83 -8.51
C VAL A 31 -12.64 15.60 -8.79
N LEU A 32 -13.60 15.75 -9.69
CA LEU A 32 -14.42 14.64 -10.17
C LEU A 32 -13.60 13.78 -11.12
N ILE A 33 -13.40 12.51 -10.75
CA ILE A 33 -12.86 11.51 -11.66
C ILE A 33 -14.05 10.72 -12.20
N SER A 34 -14.26 10.78 -13.52
CA SER A 34 -15.30 9.98 -14.16
C SER A 34 -15.04 8.49 -13.92
N ASP A 35 -16.06 7.76 -13.50
CA ASP A 35 -16.02 6.31 -13.29
C ASP A 35 -15.44 5.58 -14.52
N TYR A 36 -15.88 5.95 -15.72
CA TYR A 36 -15.35 5.39 -16.97
C TYR A 36 -13.83 5.55 -17.12
N ILE A 37 -13.26 6.73 -16.82
CA ILE A 37 -11.82 6.98 -16.96
C ILE A 37 -11.05 6.21 -15.88
N TYR A 38 -11.56 6.23 -14.66
CA TYR A 38 -11.01 5.46 -13.55
C TYR A 38 -10.95 3.97 -13.94
N GLN A 39 -12.01 3.49 -14.58
CA GLN A 39 -12.13 2.11 -15.02
C GLN A 39 -11.23 1.75 -16.20
N ALA A 40 -11.22 2.58 -17.24
CA ALA A 40 -10.40 2.36 -18.42
C ALA A 40 -8.91 2.31 -18.08
N ALA A 41 -8.45 3.14 -17.14
CA ALA A 41 -7.05 3.12 -16.69
C ALA A 41 -6.66 1.81 -15.99
N LEU A 42 -7.59 1.14 -15.33
CA LEU A 42 -7.37 -0.13 -14.63
C LEU A 42 -7.63 -1.38 -15.49
N ASP A 43 -7.90 -1.23 -16.78
CA ASP A 43 -7.92 -2.37 -17.71
C ASP A 43 -6.52 -3.02 -17.75
N PRO A 44 -6.39 -4.35 -17.55
CA PRO A 44 -5.10 -5.05 -17.58
C PRO A 44 -4.26 -4.78 -18.82
N LYS A 45 -4.89 -4.48 -19.96
CA LYS A 45 -4.17 -4.15 -21.21
C LYS A 45 -3.31 -2.91 -21.05
N VAL A 46 -3.75 -1.91 -20.29
CA VAL A 46 -3.03 -0.63 -20.13
C VAL A 46 -1.63 -0.84 -19.53
N PRO A 47 -1.47 -1.38 -18.30
CA PRO A 47 -0.15 -1.56 -17.72
C PRO A 47 0.68 -2.58 -18.48
N ILE A 48 0.09 -3.66 -19.00
CA ILE A 48 0.83 -4.69 -19.75
C ILE A 48 1.42 -4.12 -21.03
N THR A 49 0.62 -3.40 -21.83
CA THR A 49 1.07 -2.82 -23.09
C THR A 49 2.12 -1.74 -22.87
N ILE A 50 1.89 -0.83 -21.92
CA ILE A 50 2.82 0.27 -21.63
C ILE A 50 4.13 -0.28 -21.06
N ALA A 51 4.09 -1.23 -20.12
CA ALA A 51 5.29 -1.83 -19.55
C ALA A 51 6.11 -2.61 -20.59
N ALA A 52 5.45 -3.37 -21.47
CA ALA A 52 6.12 -4.08 -22.56
C ALA A 52 6.76 -3.10 -23.55
N LEU A 53 6.01 -2.08 -23.99
CA LEU A 53 6.51 -1.04 -24.89
C LEU A 53 7.71 -0.31 -24.27
N TYR A 54 7.61 0.05 -23.00
CA TYR A 54 8.69 0.68 -22.23
C TYR A 54 9.94 -0.20 -22.19
N ALA A 55 9.81 -1.47 -21.81
CA ALA A 55 10.95 -2.38 -21.69
C ALA A 55 11.65 -2.61 -23.03
N VAL A 56 10.89 -2.79 -24.11
CA VAL A 56 11.43 -2.92 -25.48
C VAL A 56 12.13 -1.63 -25.90
N THR A 57 11.47 -0.49 -25.71
CA THR A 57 12.01 0.83 -26.10
C THR A 57 13.30 1.15 -25.35
N ALA A 58 13.33 0.93 -24.02
CA ALA A 58 14.53 1.16 -23.21
C ALA A 58 15.71 0.30 -23.66
N LYS A 59 15.49 -0.98 -24.01
CA LYS A 59 16.53 -1.86 -24.55
C LYS A 59 17.03 -1.43 -25.93
N LEU A 60 16.13 -1.03 -26.82
CA LEU A 60 16.50 -0.53 -28.15
C LEU A 60 17.30 0.78 -28.05
N LEU A 61 16.88 1.70 -27.19
CA LEU A 61 17.58 2.96 -26.95
C LEU A 61 18.94 2.76 -26.27
N ASN A 62 19.07 1.76 -25.38
CA ASN A 62 20.38 1.35 -24.87
C ASN A 62 21.31 0.87 -25.99
N LYS A 63 20.81 0.00 -26.90
CA LYS A 63 21.59 -0.47 -28.06
C LYS A 63 22.00 0.71 -28.96
N TYR A 64 21.09 1.65 -29.18
CA TYR A 64 21.37 2.88 -29.91
C TYR A 64 22.48 3.70 -29.24
N ASN A 65 22.39 3.97 -27.94
CA ASN A 65 23.41 4.73 -27.20
C ASN A 65 24.78 4.04 -27.24
N ILE A 66 24.83 2.71 -27.18
CA ILE A 66 26.08 1.95 -27.37
C ILE A 66 26.64 2.18 -28.79
N SER A 67 25.81 2.04 -29.82
CA SER A 67 26.23 2.24 -31.21
C SER A 67 26.67 3.68 -31.52
N ASN A 68 26.10 4.66 -30.82
CA ASN A 68 26.44 6.09 -30.95
C ASN A 68 27.63 6.50 -30.05
N GLY A 69 28.38 5.55 -29.49
CA GLY A 69 29.54 5.82 -28.64
C GLY A 69 29.18 6.56 -27.33
N ARG A 70 27.95 6.37 -26.83
CA ARG A 70 27.41 6.98 -25.59
C ARG A 70 27.41 8.51 -25.59
N LYS A 71 27.38 9.13 -26.78
CA LYS A 71 27.29 10.58 -26.91
C LYS A 71 25.89 11.07 -26.49
N PRO A 72 25.79 12.17 -25.71
CA PRO A 72 24.50 12.78 -25.38
C PRO A 72 23.73 13.20 -26.64
N TRP A 73 22.41 13.08 -26.60
CA TRP A 73 21.56 13.42 -27.75
C TRP A 73 21.59 14.94 -28.01
N ALA A 74 21.25 15.35 -29.23
CA ALA A 74 21.16 16.78 -29.54
C ALA A 74 20.15 17.50 -28.63
N LEU A 75 19.01 16.85 -28.36
CA LEU A 75 17.97 17.36 -27.47
C LEU A 75 18.51 17.65 -26.06
N SER A 76 19.35 16.78 -25.51
CA SER A 76 19.79 16.90 -24.11
C SER A 76 20.73 18.09 -23.85
N ARG A 77 21.25 18.71 -24.91
CA ARG A 77 22.13 19.89 -24.84
C ARG A 77 21.36 21.21 -24.85
N THR A 78 20.05 21.17 -25.08
CA THR A 78 19.22 22.37 -25.15
C THR A 78 18.88 22.91 -23.75
N ARG A 79 18.72 24.22 -23.63
CA ARG A 79 18.24 24.85 -22.38
C ARG A 79 16.83 24.39 -22.01
N LEU A 80 15.99 24.14 -23.01
CA LEU A 80 14.64 23.61 -22.81
C LEU A 80 14.68 22.23 -22.15
N PHE A 81 15.57 21.34 -22.57
CA PHE A 81 15.72 20.03 -21.91
C PHE A 81 16.20 20.18 -20.47
N HIS A 82 17.11 21.09 -20.18
CA HIS A 82 17.54 21.34 -18.79
C HIS A 82 16.38 21.85 -17.93
N ALA A 83 15.62 22.84 -18.42
CA ALA A 83 14.43 23.35 -17.74
C ALA A 83 13.38 22.26 -17.53
N PHE A 84 13.17 21.39 -18.53
CA PHE A 84 12.29 20.24 -18.43
C PHE A 84 12.73 19.28 -17.32
N VAL A 85 14.01 18.91 -17.24
CA VAL A 85 14.53 18.01 -16.19
C VAL A 85 14.34 18.61 -14.79
N VAL A 86 14.56 19.92 -14.63
CA VAL A 86 14.34 20.62 -13.35
C VAL A 86 12.85 20.62 -12.99
N ALA A 87 11.99 21.02 -13.94
CA ALA A 87 10.54 21.05 -13.73
C ALA A 87 9.98 19.66 -13.42
N HIS A 88 10.47 18.62 -14.10
CA HIS A 88 10.11 17.22 -13.89
C HIS A 88 10.42 16.75 -12.45
N ASN A 89 11.64 17.02 -11.97
CA ASN A 89 12.03 16.64 -10.60
C ASN A 89 11.25 17.43 -9.55
N ILE A 90 11.02 18.73 -9.75
CA ILE A 90 10.20 19.55 -8.85
C ILE A 90 8.77 19.03 -8.81
N PHE A 91 8.18 18.76 -9.99
CA PHE A 91 6.83 18.23 -10.11
C PHE A 91 6.71 16.92 -9.32
N LEU A 92 7.61 15.96 -9.54
CA LEU A 92 7.59 14.68 -8.83
C LEU A 92 7.82 14.83 -7.31
N ALA A 93 8.69 15.75 -6.87
CA ALA A 93 8.91 16.02 -5.46
C ALA A 93 7.64 16.57 -4.79
N VAL A 94 7.02 17.60 -5.37
CA VAL A 94 5.80 18.24 -4.85
C VAL A 94 4.62 17.28 -4.88
N TYR A 95 4.43 16.57 -6.00
CA TYR A 95 3.39 15.57 -6.17
C TYR A 95 3.51 14.45 -5.11
N SER A 96 4.72 13.93 -4.91
CA SER A 96 4.97 12.86 -3.94
C SER A 96 4.75 13.36 -2.51
N ALA A 97 5.18 14.58 -2.17
CA ALA A 97 4.94 15.19 -0.87
C ALA A 97 3.44 15.42 -0.59
N TRP A 98 2.70 15.89 -1.60
CA TRP A 98 1.25 16.07 -1.52
C TRP A 98 0.52 14.74 -1.32
N THR A 99 0.91 13.70 -2.06
CA THR A 99 0.35 12.34 -1.91
C THR A 99 0.65 11.78 -0.52
N PHE A 100 1.89 11.94 -0.03
CA PHE A 100 2.28 11.51 1.31
C PHE A 100 1.46 12.21 2.38
N TYR A 101 1.37 13.54 2.34
CA TYR A 101 0.59 14.33 3.29
C TYR A 101 -0.90 13.96 3.27
N GLY A 102 -1.47 13.78 2.08
CA GLY A 102 -2.83 13.29 1.90
C GLY A 102 -3.04 11.94 2.60
N MET A 103 -2.14 10.99 2.36
CA MET A 103 -2.17 9.67 2.99
C MET A 103 -1.97 9.73 4.51
N VAL A 104 -1.16 10.65 5.06
CA VAL A 104 -1.11 10.86 6.53
C VAL A 104 -2.51 11.16 7.07
N GLY A 105 -3.26 12.03 6.39
CA GLY A 105 -4.65 12.33 6.73
C GLY A 105 -5.57 11.10 6.64
N VAL A 106 -5.43 10.29 5.58
CA VAL A 106 -6.17 9.02 5.42
C VAL A 106 -5.91 8.08 6.60
N MET A 107 -4.63 7.91 6.95
CA MET A 107 -4.21 7.05 8.06
C MET A 107 -4.76 7.55 9.39
N TYR A 108 -4.72 8.86 9.63
CA TYR A 108 -5.23 9.46 10.86
C TYR A 108 -6.73 9.25 11.05
N ARG A 109 -7.52 9.32 9.98
CA ARG A 109 -8.99 9.14 10.04
C ARG A 109 -9.44 7.68 10.07
N SER A 110 -8.64 6.78 9.50
CA SER A 110 -9.06 5.40 9.27
C SER A 110 -8.48 4.41 10.28
N VAL A 111 -7.27 4.65 10.78
CA VAL A 111 -6.57 3.67 11.63
C VAL A 111 -7.01 3.79 13.08
N VAL A 112 -7.50 2.68 13.61
CA VAL A 112 -7.95 2.58 15.00
C VAL A 112 -6.77 2.30 15.91
N SER A 113 -6.57 3.11 16.96
CA SER A 113 -5.48 2.85 17.92
C SER A 113 -5.60 1.48 18.57
N PRO A 114 -4.51 0.69 18.71
CA PRO A 114 -4.53 -0.59 19.40
C PRO A 114 -4.87 -0.48 20.90
N THR A 115 -4.72 0.71 21.49
CA THR A 115 -5.09 1.01 22.88
C THR A 115 -6.54 1.50 23.05
N SER A 116 -7.29 1.61 21.94
CA SER A 116 -8.71 1.98 21.99
C SER A 116 -9.57 0.85 22.57
N SER A 117 -10.86 1.14 22.79
CA SER A 117 -11.85 0.14 23.22
C SER A 117 -12.01 -1.05 22.27
N GLN A 118 -11.64 -0.89 20.99
CA GLN A 118 -11.66 -1.97 19.99
C GLN A 118 -10.38 -2.84 20.03
N GLY A 119 -9.38 -2.42 20.81
CA GLY A 119 -8.13 -3.13 21.02
C GLY A 119 -7.33 -3.40 19.73
N VAL A 120 -6.49 -4.43 19.79
CA VAL A 120 -5.66 -4.88 18.65
C VAL A 120 -6.52 -5.38 17.49
N ASN A 121 -7.69 -5.96 17.75
CA ASN A 121 -8.59 -6.43 16.69
C ASN A 121 -9.11 -5.25 15.85
N GLY A 122 -9.50 -4.14 16.48
CA GLY A 122 -9.88 -2.91 15.79
C GLY A 122 -8.75 -2.33 14.93
N PHE A 123 -7.53 -2.32 15.47
CA PHE A 123 -6.35 -1.90 14.71
C PHE A 123 -6.14 -2.80 13.48
N VAL A 124 -6.08 -4.12 13.65
CA VAL A 124 -5.89 -5.06 12.53
C VAL A 124 -7.04 -4.96 11.53
N ASP A 125 -8.29 -4.85 11.98
CA ASP A 125 -9.45 -4.65 11.09
C ASP A 125 -9.28 -3.39 10.23
N SER A 126 -8.88 -2.26 10.82
CA SER A 126 -8.67 -1.00 10.10
C SER A 126 -7.54 -1.06 9.05
N MET A 127 -6.55 -1.93 9.26
CA MET A 127 -5.42 -2.11 8.34
C MET A 127 -5.70 -3.13 7.23
N THR A 128 -6.71 -4.00 7.42
CA THR A 128 -6.98 -5.14 6.54
C THR A 128 -8.28 -5.01 5.75
N ARG A 129 -9.23 -4.21 6.21
CA ARG A 129 -10.53 -4.00 5.56
C ARG A 129 -10.63 -2.59 5.01
N LEU A 130 -10.71 -2.50 3.69
CA LEU A 130 -10.68 -1.23 2.97
C LEU A 130 -12.05 -0.55 2.86
N HIS A 131 -13.16 -1.32 2.89
CA HIS A 131 -14.51 -0.82 2.55
C HIS A 131 -15.52 -0.95 3.69
N GLY A 132 -16.54 -0.11 3.63
CA GLY A 132 -17.62 -0.01 4.63
C GLY A 132 -17.38 1.07 5.68
N PRO A 133 -18.32 1.25 6.61
CA PRO A 133 -18.16 2.17 7.73
C PRO A 133 -17.02 1.76 8.67
N GLY A 134 -16.46 2.76 9.36
CA GLY A 134 -15.49 2.54 10.44
C GLY A 134 -16.07 1.70 11.58
N GLY A 135 -15.17 1.07 12.33
CA GLY A 135 -15.51 0.24 13.49
C GLY A 135 -15.40 -1.27 13.24
N LEU A 136 -14.96 -1.98 14.27
CA LEU A 136 -14.75 -3.42 14.26
C LEU A 136 -16.05 -4.18 13.92
N GLY A 137 -16.02 -4.99 12.86
CA GLY A 137 -17.16 -5.78 12.39
C GLY A 137 -18.07 -5.08 11.36
N ASN A 138 -17.92 -3.76 11.16
CA ASN A 138 -18.70 -2.99 10.17
C ASN A 138 -18.13 -3.07 8.74
N ALA A 139 -17.03 -3.80 8.55
CA ALA A 139 -16.41 -3.92 7.24
C ALA A 139 -17.38 -4.52 6.20
N VAL A 140 -17.28 -4.01 4.98
CA VAL A 140 -17.89 -4.61 3.79
C VAL A 140 -16.80 -5.35 3.03
N TYR A 141 -17.05 -6.62 2.71
CA TYR A 141 -16.08 -7.49 2.03
C TYR A 141 -16.75 -8.25 0.89
N TYR A 142 -15.95 -8.66 -0.09
CA TYR A 142 -16.46 -9.45 -1.21
C TYR A 142 -16.41 -10.95 -0.86
N SER A 143 -17.56 -11.63 -0.94
CA SER A 143 -17.64 -13.09 -0.83
C SER A 143 -17.46 -13.69 -2.22
N GLN A 144 -16.34 -14.39 -2.44
CA GLN A 144 -16.08 -15.07 -3.71
C GLN A 144 -17.01 -16.28 -3.92
N GLN A 145 -17.48 -16.90 -2.84
CA GLN A 145 -18.43 -18.01 -2.89
C GLN A 145 -19.80 -17.55 -3.41
N ASP A 146 -20.24 -16.37 -2.97
CA ASP A 146 -21.56 -15.83 -3.32
C ASP A 146 -21.53 -14.85 -4.50
N GLY A 147 -20.34 -14.45 -4.95
CA GLY A 147 -20.15 -13.48 -6.04
C GLY A 147 -20.73 -12.09 -5.71
N ARG A 148 -20.74 -11.68 -4.44
CA ARG A 148 -21.34 -10.41 -3.99
C ARG A 148 -20.62 -9.80 -2.79
N TRP A 149 -20.79 -8.49 -2.60
CA TRP A 149 -20.39 -7.82 -1.38
C TRP A 149 -21.32 -8.16 -0.23
N MET A 150 -20.77 -8.25 0.98
CA MET A 150 -21.47 -8.61 2.20
C MET A 150 -20.87 -7.86 3.39
N SER A 151 -21.66 -7.70 4.45
CA SER A 151 -21.17 -7.30 5.77
C SER A 151 -21.60 -8.32 6.81
N TYR A 152 -20.83 -8.44 7.87
CA TYR A 152 -21.22 -9.22 9.06
C TYR A 152 -22.18 -8.45 9.96
N SER A 153 -22.21 -7.13 9.84
CA SER A 153 -23.10 -6.29 10.62
C SER A 153 -24.43 -6.10 9.88
N SER A 154 -25.55 -6.31 10.58
CA SER A 154 -26.88 -6.04 10.05
C SER A 154 -27.19 -4.54 9.94
N SER A 155 -26.41 -3.68 10.61
CA SER A 155 -26.57 -2.22 10.54
C SER A 155 -25.92 -1.59 9.30
N VAL A 156 -25.10 -2.34 8.56
CA VAL A 156 -24.39 -1.85 7.38
C VAL A 156 -25.20 -2.19 6.13
N SER A 157 -25.62 -1.15 5.40
CA SER A 157 -26.33 -1.28 4.13
C SER A 157 -25.38 -1.10 2.96
N LEU A 158 -25.56 -1.92 1.92
CA LEU A 158 -24.85 -1.77 0.65
C LEU A 158 -25.52 -0.68 -0.21
N ALA A 159 -24.79 -0.18 -1.21
CA ALA A 159 -25.36 0.69 -2.23
C ALA A 159 -26.40 -0.04 -3.08
N SER A 160 -27.18 0.71 -3.87
CA SER A 160 -28.26 0.18 -4.71
C SER A 160 -27.79 -0.84 -5.77
N ASP A 161 -26.52 -0.78 -6.17
CA ASP A 161 -25.88 -1.71 -7.09
C ASP A 161 -25.27 -2.94 -6.40
N GLY A 162 -25.46 -3.07 -5.08
CA GLY A 162 -24.88 -4.13 -4.26
C GLY A 162 -23.40 -3.96 -3.97
N SER A 163 -22.81 -2.80 -4.27
CA SER A 163 -21.42 -2.47 -3.93
C SER A 163 -21.30 -1.77 -2.56
N PRO A 164 -20.10 -1.66 -1.97
CA PRO A 164 -19.89 -0.82 -0.80
C PRO A 164 -20.23 0.64 -1.11
N SER A 165 -20.89 1.34 -0.18
CA SER A 165 -21.23 2.75 -0.41
C SER A 165 -19.98 3.61 -0.53
N ARG A 166 -19.99 4.53 -1.50
CA ARG A 166 -18.92 5.53 -1.68
C ARG A 166 -18.99 6.67 -0.66
N THR A 167 -20.05 6.73 0.13
CA THR A 167 -20.21 7.73 1.19
C THR A 167 -19.89 7.18 2.58
N ASP A 168 -19.56 5.89 2.70
CA ASP A 168 -19.13 5.33 3.98
C ASP A 168 -17.79 5.95 4.40
N THR A 169 -17.71 6.42 5.65
CA THR A 169 -16.53 7.05 6.23
C THR A 169 -15.83 6.15 7.24
N GLY A 170 -14.56 6.43 7.53
CA GLY A 170 -13.78 5.76 8.57
C GLY A 170 -12.98 4.55 8.11
N ARG A 171 -12.92 4.28 6.80
CA ARG A 171 -12.02 3.27 6.23
C ARG A 171 -11.19 3.82 5.08
N ILE A 172 -10.00 3.25 4.96
CA ILE A 172 -8.89 3.78 4.15
C ILE A 172 -9.29 4.05 2.70
N TRP A 173 -10.16 3.22 2.09
CA TRP A 173 -10.56 3.38 0.68
C TRP A 173 -11.22 4.73 0.39
N ASN A 174 -12.36 5.00 1.03
CA ASN A 174 -13.14 6.22 0.83
C ASN A 174 -12.49 7.44 1.50
N GLU A 175 -11.72 7.22 2.58
CA GLU A 175 -11.00 8.30 3.27
C GLU A 175 -9.87 8.92 2.43
N GLY A 176 -9.44 8.23 1.36
CA GLY A 176 -8.62 8.82 0.31
C GLY A 176 -7.79 7.85 -0.53
N LEU A 177 -7.65 6.58 -0.14
CA LEU A 177 -6.82 5.62 -0.89
C LEU A 177 -7.34 5.36 -2.31
N ALA A 178 -8.66 5.37 -2.52
CA ALA A 178 -9.23 5.25 -3.86
C ALA A 178 -8.72 6.36 -4.80
N PHE A 179 -8.59 7.58 -4.28
CA PHE A 179 -8.11 8.73 -5.05
C PHE A 179 -6.58 8.77 -5.14
N TYR A 180 -5.89 8.81 -4.00
CA TYR A 180 -4.43 8.91 -3.96
C TYR A 180 -3.75 7.68 -4.55
N GLY A 181 -4.31 6.49 -4.31
CA GLY A 181 -3.81 5.26 -4.91
C GLY A 181 -3.96 5.25 -6.43
N TRP A 182 -5.05 5.78 -6.97
CA TRP A 182 -5.23 5.83 -8.42
C TRP A 182 -4.31 6.84 -9.11
N ILE A 183 -4.16 8.05 -8.56
CA ILE A 183 -3.19 9.01 -9.12
C ILE A 183 -1.76 8.49 -8.94
N PHE A 184 -1.45 7.84 -7.81
CA PHE A 184 -0.16 7.18 -7.60
C PHE A 184 0.11 6.03 -8.57
N TYR A 185 -0.93 5.29 -8.94
CA TYR A 185 -0.86 4.34 -10.06
C TYR A 185 -0.48 5.03 -11.36
N LEU A 186 -1.15 6.13 -11.71
CA LEU A 186 -0.84 6.89 -12.92
C LEU A 186 0.60 7.46 -12.91
N SER A 187 1.11 7.85 -11.74
CA SER A 187 2.46 8.39 -11.63
C SER A 187 3.54 7.38 -12.02
N LYS A 188 3.29 6.07 -11.88
CA LYS A 188 4.26 5.04 -12.32
C LYS A 188 4.51 5.07 -13.83
N PHE A 189 3.51 5.44 -14.63
CA PHE A 189 3.69 5.65 -16.07
C PHE A 189 4.47 6.91 -16.37
N TYR A 190 4.20 7.99 -15.62
CA TYR A 190 4.93 9.25 -15.76
C TYR A 190 6.42 9.11 -15.39
N GLU A 191 6.74 8.32 -14.37
CA GLU A 191 8.11 8.06 -13.90
C GLU A 191 9.02 7.40 -14.97
N VAL A 192 8.45 6.85 -16.05
CA VAL A 192 9.22 6.38 -17.22
C VAL A 192 10.08 7.49 -17.84
N LEU A 193 9.67 8.76 -17.67
CA LEU A 193 10.45 9.91 -18.11
C LEU A 193 11.84 9.98 -17.44
N ASP A 194 12.03 9.40 -16.24
CA ASP A 194 13.35 9.29 -15.63
C ASP A 194 14.31 8.45 -16.49
N THR A 195 13.80 7.34 -17.03
CA THR A 195 14.57 6.48 -17.93
C THR A 195 14.87 7.21 -19.24
N PHE A 196 13.89 7.94 -19.78
CA PHE A 196 14.08 8.76 -20.97
C PHE A 196 15.17 9.84 -20.76
N ILE A 197 15.16 10.54 -19.63
CA ILE A 197 16.16 11.58 -19.30
C ILE A 197 17.57 10.98 -19.24
N ILE A 198 17.73 9.78 -18.66
CA ILE A 198 19.02 9.09 -18.57
C ILE A 198 19.52 8.70 -19.97
N LEU A 199 18.65 8.09 -20.78
CA LEU A 199 18.97 7.69 -22.15
C LEU A 199 19.31 8.91 -23.03
N ALA A 200 18.55 9.99 -22.90
CA ALA A 200 18.79 11.22 -23.65
C ALA A 200 20.16 11.86 -23.34
N LYS A 201 20.64 11.71 -22.11
CA LYS A 201 21.98 12.14 -21.68
C LYS A 201 23.10 11.23 -22.21
N GLY A 202 22.81 10.26 -23.08
CA GLY A 202 23.78 9.32 -23.66
C GLY A 202 24.16 8.15 -22.73
N LYS A 203 23.54 8.08 -21.54
CA LYS A 203 23.77 7.02 -20.57
C LYS A 203 22.92 5.80 -20.89
N LEU A 204 23.25 4.68 -20.27
CA LEU A 204 22.46 3.46 -20.39
C LEU A 204 21.46 3.39 -19.24
N SER A 205 20.21 3.09 -19.55
CA SER A 205 19.23 2.67 -18.55
C SER A 205 19.66 1.31 -18.01
N SER A 206 19.80 1.18 -16.69
CA SER A 206 20.16 -0.10 -16.12
C SER A 206 19.01 -1.12 -16.20
N THR A 207 19.35 -2.40 -16.16
CA THR A 207 18.35 -3.46 -16.03
C THR A 207 17.51 -3.28 -14.77
N LEU A 208 18.13 -2.79 -13.69
CA LEU A 208 17.45 -2.54 -12.43
C LEU A 208 16.39 -1.45 -12.56
N GLN A 209 16.72 -0.31 -13.18
CA GLN A 209 15.77 0.77 -13.42
C GLN A 209 14.61 0.29 -14.31
N THR A 210 14.93 -0.37 -15.42
CA THR A 210 13.91 -0.86 -16.37
C THR A 210 13.00 -1.91 -15.73
N TYR A 211 13.57 -2.85 -14.97
CA TYR A 211 12.81 -3.85 -14.25
C TYR A 211 11.92 -3.21 -13.17
N HIS A 212 12.46 -2.23 -12.43
CA HIS A 212 11.74 -1.57 -11.35
C HIS A 212 10.51 -0.81 -11.86
N HIS A 213 10.66 0.07 -12.85
CA HIS A 213 9.51 0.84 -13.36
C HIS A 213 8.45 -0.06 -14.01
N ALA A 214 8.86 -1.06 -14.80
CA ALA A 214 7.92 -2.00 -15.42
C ALA A 214 7.16 -2.84 -14.38
N GLY A 215 7.86 -3.39 -13.39
CA GLY A 215 7.23 -4.19 -12.34
C GLY A 215 6.37 -3.36 -11.39
N ALA A 216 6.77 -2.12 -11.09
CA ALA A 216 5.99 -1.19 -10.28
C ALA A 216 4.62 -0.87 -10.91
N MET A 217 4.55 -0.69 -12.24
CA MET A 217 3.27 -0.50 -12.95
C MET A 217 2.33 -1.70 -12.75
N MET A 218 2.86 -2.92 -12.89
CA MET A 218 2.08 -4.16 -12.75
C MET A 218 1.63 -4.41 -11.31
N CYS A 219 2.51 -4.20 -10.33
CA CYS A 219 2.18 -4.40 -8.92
C CYS A 219 1.16 -3.36 -8.43
N MET A 220 1.32 -2.11 -8.86
CA MET A 220 0.39 -1.04 -8.50
C MET A 220 -0.98 -1.25 -9.15
N TRP A 221 -1.02 -1.68 -10.41
CA TRP A 221 -2.26 -2.09 -11.08
C TRP A 221 -2.97 -3.20 -10.30
N ALA A 222 -2.28 -4.29 -9.97
CA ALA A 222 -2.89 -5.42 -9.29
C ALA A 222 -3.42 -5.02 -7.90
N GLY A 223 -2.66 -4.22 -7.15
CA GLY A 223 -3.08 -3.73 -5.83
C GLY A 223 -4.35 -2.88 -5.89
N MET A 224 -4.46 -1.96 -6.85
CA MET A 224 -5.64 -1.12 -7.03
C MET A 224 -6.82 -1.89 -7.62
N ARG A 225 -6.60 -2.68 -8.68
CA ARG A 225 -7.64 -3.45 -9.37
C ARG A 225 -8.32 -4.44 -8.44
N TYR A 226 -7.55 -5.09 -7.57
CA TYR A 226 -8.05 -6.09 -6.62
C TYR A 226 -8.32 -5.53 -5.23
N MET A 227 -8.16 -4.22 -5.01
CA MET A 227 -8.36 -3.56 -3.71
C MET A 227 -7.64 -4.35 -2.61
N SER A 228 -6.37 -4.68 -2.86
CA SER A 228 -5.58 -5.52 -1.96
C SER A 228 -5.11 -4.68 -0.77
N PRO A 229 -5.39 -5.07 0.49
CA PRO A 229 -5.13 -4.22 1.65
C PRO A 229 -3.71 -3.65 1.73
N PRO A 230 -2.62 -4.39 1.45
CA PRO A 230 -1.27 -3.84 1.51
C PRO A 230 -0.98 -2.66 0.57
N ILE A 231 -1.85 -2.37 -0.39
CA ILE A 231 -1.63 -1.31 -1.40
C ILE A 231 -1.47 0.08 -0.77
N TRP A 232 -2.16 0.36 0.35
CA TRP A 232 -2.04 1.65 1.05
C TRP A 232 -0.61 1.91 1.51
N MET A 233 0.12 0.85 1.89
CA MET A 233 1.49 0.93 2.37
C MET A 233 2.40 1.40 1.23
N PHE A 234 2.21 0.80 0.04
CA PHE A 234 2.93 1.20 -1.16
C PHE A 234 2.71 2.69 -1.40
N VAL A 235 1.45 3.15 -1.49
CA VAL A 235 1.15 4.56 -1.76
C VAL A 235 1.75 5.48 -0.68
N PHE A 236 1.57 5.13 0.60
CA PHE A 236 1.99 5.95 1.73
C PHE A 236 3.52 6.06 1.86
N VAL A 237 4.23 4.97 2.10
CA VAL A 237 5.68 5.07 2.36
C VAL A 237 6.47 5.38 1.09
N ASN A 238 6.06 4.85 -0.06
CA ASN A 238 6.78 5.14 -1.31
C ASN A 238 6.67 6.61 -1.67
N SER A 239 5.49 7.24 -1.55
CA SER A 239 5.37 8.68 -1.81
C SER A 239 6.22 9.52 -0.86
N GLY A 240 6.34 9.14 0.42
CA GLY A 240 7.25 9.81 1.36
C GLY A 240 8.73 9.71 0.94
N ILE A 241 9.18 8.50 0.57
CA ILE A 241 10.56 8.28 0.12
C ILE A 241 10.83 8.93 -1.23
N HIS A 242 9.89 8.88 -2.17
CA HIS A 242 9.97 9.56 -3.47
C HIS A 242 10.02 11.08 -3.30
N ALA A 243 9.24 11.66 -2.38
CA ALA A 243 9.32 13.08 -2.07
C ALA A 243 10.74 13.49 -1.66
N MET A 244 11.36 12.73 -0.75
CA MET A 244 12.74 12.99 -0.33
C MET A 244 13.77 12.77 -1.46
N MET A 245 13.60 11.71 -2.26
CA MET A 245 14.50 11.36 -3.35
C MET A 245 14.46 12.41 -4.49
N TYR A 246 13.28 12.82 -4.95
CA TYR A 246 13.16 13.86 -5.99
C TYR A 246 13.53 15.25 -5.47
N THR A 247 13.32 15.53 -4.18
CA THR A 247 13.85 16.75 -3.56
C THR A 247 15.39 16.76 -3.63
N TYR A 248 16.05 15.64 -3.33
CA TYR A 248 17.49 15.50 -3.49
C TYR A 248 17.96 15.73 -4.93
N TYR A 249 17.26 15.17 -5.93
CA TYR A 249 17.60 15.40 -7.35
C TYR A 249 17.35 16.84 -7.80
N THR A 250 16.31 17.48 -7.27
CA THR A 250 16.04 18.90 -7.50
C THR A 250 17.20 19.76 -6.98
N LEU A 251 17.64 19.54 -5.74
CA LEU A 251 18.78 20.26 -5.16
C LEU A 251 20.07 20.02 -5.96
N SER A 252 20.30 18.78 -6.39
CA SER A 252 21.44 18.41 -7.22
C SER A 252 21.42 19.11 -8.59
N ALA A 253 20.23 19.28 -9.19
CA ALA A 253 20.06 19.99 -10.45
C ALA A 253 20.35 21.51 -10.32
N PHE A 254 20.08 22.10 -9.15
CA PHE A 254 20.47 23.48 -8.82
C PHE A 254 21.95 23.61 -8.39
N SER A 255 22.75 22.55 -8.53
CA SER A 255 24.17 22.53 -8.11
C SER A 255 24.38 22.83 -6.61
N ILE A 256 23.36 22.57 -5.79
CA ILE A 256 23.46 22.69 -4.34
C ILE A 256 24.18 21.45 -3.83
N ARG A 257 25.30 21.64 -3.14
CA ARG A 257 26.08 20.54 -2.55
C ARG A 257 25.29 19.91 -1.40
N VAL A 258 24.69 18.76 -1.66
CA VAL A 258 24.00 17.97 -0.63
C VAL A 258 25.01 17.09 0.10
N PRO A 259 25.05 17.10 1.45
CA PRO A 259 25.90 16.20 2.22
C PRO A 259 25.70 14.74 1.84
N VAL A 260 26.80 14.00 1.72
CA VAL A 260 26.77 12.58 1.33
C VAL A 260 25.95 11.74 2.32
N VAL A 261 25.88 12.14 3.60
CA VAL A 261 25.01 11.52 4.63
C VAL A 261 23.56 11.46 4.20
N ILE A 262 23.01 12.52 3.63
CA ILE A 262 21.61 12.53 3.17
C ILE A 262 21.44 11.49 2.06
N LYS A 263 22.37 11.45 1.11
CA LYS A 263 22.39 10.47 0.01
C LYS A 263 22.38 9.02 0.53
N ARG A 264 23.19 8.68 1.53
CA ARG A 264 23.23 7.33 2.13
C ARG A 264 21.98 7.01 2.93
N THR A 265 21.41 7.98 3.63
CA THR A 265 20.15 7.79 4.35
C THR A 265 19.02 7.48 3.38
N LEU A 266 18.94 8.17 2.23
CA LEU A 266 17.93 7.90 1.19
C LEU A 266 18.03 6.47 0.66
N THR A 267 19.22 6.02 0.29
CA THR A 267 19.43 4.64 -0.18
C THR A 267 19.04 3.61 0.89
N THR A 268 19.35 3.90 2.16
CA THR A 268 18.99 3.02 3.27
C THR A 268 17.48 2.93 3.43
N LEU A 269 16.78 4.06 3.40
CA LEU A 269 15.31 4.13 3.46
C LEU A 269 14.67 3.37 2.29
N GLN A 270 15.20 3.47 1.07
CA GLN A 270 14.71 2.73 -0.10
C GLN A 270 14.85 1.20 0.08
N ILE A 271 15.98 0.72 0.58
CA ILE A 271 16.18 -0.72 0.84
C ILE A 271 15.25 -1.19 1.96
N THR A 272 15.14 -0.42 3.05
CA THR A 272 14.23 -0.75 4.16
C THR A 272 12.77 -0.78 3.68
N GLN A 273 12.35 0.13 2.81
CA GLN A 273 11.01 0.10 2.22
C GLN A 273 10.72 -1.21 1.51
N PHE A 274 11.65 -1.73 0.69
CA PHE A 274 11.42 -2.99 -0.02
C PHE A 274 11.33 -4.18 0.93
N LEU A 275 12.23 -4.26 1.92
CA LEU A 275 12.24 -5.34 2.90
C LEU A 275 10.97 -5.34 3.75
N VAL A 276 10.68 -4.22 4.40
CA VAL A 276 9.54 -4.06 5.29
C VAL A 276 8.23 -4.19 4.50
N GLY A 277 8.16 -3.57 3.32
CA GLY A 277 6.96 -3.62 2.47
C GLY A 277 6.65 -5.03 1.96
N ALA A 278 7.66 -5.78 1.51
CA ALA A 278 7.46 -7.17 1.06
C ALA A 278 7.04 -8.08 2.22
N SER A 279 7.70 -7.99 3.37
CA SER A 279 7.33 -8.74 4.57
C SER A 279 5.92 -8.38 5.05
N TYR A 280 5.59 -7.09 5.08
CA TYR A 280 4.27 -6.62 5.47
C TYR A 280 3.18 -7.16 4.55
N ALA A 281 3.35 -7.07 3.22
CA ALA A 281 2.42 -7.63 2.26
C ALA A 281 2.22 -9.15 2.45
N MET A 282 3.31 -9.89 2.69
CA MET A 282 3.25 -11.33 2.93
C MET A 282 2.50 -11.68 4.22
N ILE A 283 2.69 -10.91 5.30
CA ILE A 283 2.01 -11.13 6.58
C ILE A 283 0.47 -11.09 6.43
N HIS A 284 -0.07 -10.28 5.51
CA HIS A 284 -1.53 -10.19 5.30
C HIS A 284 -2.13 -11.53 4.86
N SER A 285 -1.37 -12.36 4.15
CA SER A 285 -1.83 -13.70 3.74
C SER A 285 -2.02 -14.67 4.92
N PHE A 286 -1.42 -14.39 6.07
CA PHE A 286 -1.43 -15.29 7.23
C PHE A 286 -2.18 -14.73 8.44
N VAL A 287 -2.52 -13.44 8.45
CA VAL A 287 -3.21 -12.79 9.57
C VAL A 287 -4.71 -13.06 9.52
N SER A 288 -5.24 -13.53 10.64
CA SER A 288 -6.68 -13.60 10.94
C SER A 288 -6.94 -12.96 12.30
N TYR A 289 -8.11 -12.38 12.48
CA TYR A 289 -8.50 -11.70 13.71
C TYR A 289 -9.98 -11.92 13.99
N THR A 290 -10.41 -11.60 15.21
CA THR A 290 -11.78 -11.86 15.66
C THR A 290 -12.63 -10.60 15.57
N VAL A 291 -13.81 -10.72 14.95
CA VAL A 291 -14.83 -9.66 14.89
C VAL A 291 -16.10 -10.11 15.61
N PRO A 292 -16.82 -9.18 16.28
CA PRO A 292 -18.16 -9.46 16.76
C PRO A 292 -19.14 -9.48 15.58
N VAL A 293 -19.99 -10.50 15.52
CA VAL A 293 -21.02 -10.68 14.51
C VAL A 293 -22.36 -10.81 15.21
N THR A 294 -23.33 -10.03 14.77
CA THR A 294 -24.68 -10.03 15.33
C THR A 294 -25.50 -11.13 14.68
N THR A 295 -25.97 -12.11 15.45
CA THR A 295 -26.84 -13.19 14.96
C THR A 295 -28.16 -13.19 15.71
N THR A 296 -29.28 -13.24 14.99
CA THR A 296 -30.61 -13.42 15.56
C THR A 296 -30.81 -14.88 15.92
N VAL A 297 -30.88 -15.19 17.22
CA VAL A 297 -31.25 -16.51 17.70
C VAL A 297 -32.74 -16.49 17.99
N VAL A 298 -33.48 -17.32 17.27
CA VAL A 298 -34.89 -17.59 17.57
C VAL A 298 -34.94 -18.45 18.82
N LYS A 299 -35.30 -17.87 19.96
CA LYS A 299 -35.51 -18.62 21.19
C LYS A 299 -37.00 -18.93 21.30
N THR A 300 -37.34 -20.21 21.21
CA THR A 300 -38.68 -20.69 21.53
C THR A 300 -38.82 -20.69 23.05
N ALA A 301 -39.46 -19.64 23.60
CA ALA A 301 -39.81 -19.65 25.01
C ALA A 301 -41.09 -20.48 25.19
N THR A 302 -40.96 -21.65 25.81
CA THR A 302 -42.12 -22.37 26.35
C THR A 302 -42.60 -21.59 27.57
N ALA A 303 -43.80 -21.02 27.51
CA ALA A 303 -44.38 -20.34 28.66
C ALA A 303 -44.43 -21.31 29.86
N PRO A 304 -44.08 -20.87 31.09
CA PRO A 304 -44.36 -21.68 32.27
C PRO A 304 -45.88 -21.82 32.36
N ALA A 305 -46.37 -23.03 32.62
CA ALA A 305 -47.79 -23.27 32.87
C ALA A 305 -48.22 -22.40 34.06
N SER A 306 -48.88 -21.27 33.79
CA SER A 306 -49.50 -20.46 34.85
C SER A 306 -50.61 -21.30 35.45
N ALA A 307 -50.40 -21.79 36.68
CA ALA A 307 -51.46 -22.36 37.48
C ALA A 307 -52.56 -21.30 37.64
N ALA A 308 -53.70 -21.51 36.97
CA ALA A 308 -54.87 -20.69 37.14
C ALA A 308 -55.38 -20.86 38.58
N ALA A 309 -55.15 -19.86 39.42
CA ALA A 309 -55.84 -19.73 40.69
C ALA A 309 -57.28 -19.29 40.42
N THR A 310 -58.22 -20.22 40.54
CA THR A 310 -59.66 -19.98 40.53
C THR A 310 -60.04 -19.18 41.78
N THR A 311 -60.40 -17.91 41.60
CA THR A 311 -61.20 -17.18 42.58
C THR A 311 -62.66 -17.32 42.17
N ALA A 312 -63.39 -18.16 42.90
CA ALA A 312 -64.83 -18.25 42.79
C ALA A 312 -65.46 -16.98 43.38
N THR A 313 -66.32 -16.33 42.62
CA THR A 313 -67.31 -15.39 43.18
C THR A 313 -68.69 -15.81 42.66
N GLU A 314 -69.57 -16.07 43.62
CA GLU A 314 -70.95 -16.47 43.44
C GLU A 314 -71.78 -15.33 42.85
N ALA A 315 -72.63 -15.64 41.87
CA ALA A 315 -73.90 -14.94 41.68
C ALA A 315 -74.86 -15.83 40.86
N ALA A 316 -76.01 -16.10 41.45
CA ALA A 316 -77.06 -16.97 40.96
C ALA A 316 -77.88 -16.35 39.81
N ALA A 317 -78.29 -17.18 38.84
CA ALA A 317 -79.60 -17.12 38.20
C ALA A 317 -79.83 -18.37 37.34
N ALA A 318 -80.92 -19.09 37.61
CA ALA A 318 -81.32 -20.31 36.92
C ALA A 318 -81.71 -20.05 35.46
N SER A 319 -81.19 -20.87 34.55
CA SER A 319 -81.71 -21.02 33.18
C SER A 319 -81.43 -22.44 32.68
N PRO A 320 -82.21 -22.99 31.73
CA PRO A 320 -82.14 -24.39 31.30
C PRO A 320 -80.84 -24.78 30.55
N ALA A 321 -79.86 -23.88 30.48
CA ALA A 321 -78.55 -24.08 29.85
C ALA A 321 -77.58 -24.98 30.65
N LEU A 322 -77.95 -25.39 31.87
CA LEU A 322 -77.11 -26.25 32.73
C LEU A 322 -76.99 -27.68 32.20
N LEU A 323 -78.03 -28.19 31.49
CA LEU A 323 -78.03 -29.54 30.94
C LEU A 323 -77.17 -29.69 29.67
N ASP A 324 -77.06 -28.64 28.86
CA ASP A 324 -76.15 -28.64 27.69
C ASP A 324 -74.68 -28.46 28.10
N SER A 325 -74.44 -27.71 29.18
CA SER A 325 -73.10 -27.58 29.78
C SER A 325 -72.61 -28.88 30.42
N LEU A 326 -73.51 -29.68 31.01
CA LEU A 326 -73.15 -30.98 31.57
C LEU A 326 -72.82 -32.03 30.49
N LYS A 327 -73.47 -31.96 29.32
CA LYS A 327 -73.16 -32.82 28.17
C LYS A 327 -71.78 -32.53 27.58
N GLN A 328 -71.36 -31.26 27.55
CA GLN A 328 -70.01 -30.88 27.13
C GLN A 328 -68.91 -31.23 28.15
N LEU A 329 -69.26 -31.37 29.44
CA LEU A 329 -68.32 -31.77 30.49
C LEU A 329 -68.08 -33.29 30.55
N VAL A 330 -69.06 -34.09 30.12
CA VAL A 330 -68.98 -35.57 30.15
C VAL A 330 -68.46 -36.17 28.83
N LEU A 331 -68.72 -35.54 27.69
CA LEU A 331 -68.12 -35.94 26.41
C LEU A 331 -66.94 -35.02 26.08
N GLY A 332 -65.74 -35.44 26.52
CA GLY A 332 -64.49 -34.70 26.36
C GLY A 332 -64.27 -34.13 24.97
N ALA A 333 -64.53 -32.83 24.83
CA ALA A 333 -63.98 -32.04 23.74
C ALA A 333 -62.54 -31.69 24.13
N ALA A 334 -61.58 -32.40 23.54
CA ALA A 334 -60.18 -31.99 23.55
C ALA A 334 -60.05 -30.66 22.78
N SER A 335 -60.29 -29.54 23.46
CA SER A 335 -59.83 -28.24 23.00
C SER A 335 -58.32 -28.33 22.87
N LYS A 336 -57.83 -28.41 21.62
CA LYS A 336 -56.42 -28.17 21.28
C LYS A 336 -56.08 -26.77 21.79
N VAL A 337 -55.50 -26.70 22.98
CA VAL A 337 -54.71 -25.54 23.39
C VAL A 337 -53.48 -25.60 22.50
N THR A 338 -53.53 -24.93 21.35
CA THR A 338 -52.32 -24.55 20.64
C THR A 338 -51.60 -23.57 21.55
N ASN A 339 -50.60 -24.08 22.28
CA ASN A 339 -49.60 -23.23 22.91
C ASN A 339 -49.04 -22.32 21.82
N ALA A 340 -49.43 -21.05 21.82
CA ALA A 340 -48.78 -20.06 20.98
C ALA A 340 -47.35 -19.92 21.50
N ALA A 341 -46.42 -20.63 20.87
CA ALA A 341 -45.00 -20.48 21.11
C ALA A 341 -44.66 -19.02 20.80
N THR A 342 -44.42 -18.22 21.84
CA THR A 342 -43.96 -16.85 21.65
C THR A 342 -42.50 -16.93 21.25
N THR A 343 -42.25 -16.69 19.97
CA THR A 343 -40.92 -16.67 19.40
C THR A 343 -40.28 -15.34 19.79
N VAL A 344 -39.30 -15.36 20.69
CA VAL A 344 -38.55 -14.15 21.04
C VAL A 344 -37.26 -14.17 20.22
N GLU A 345 -37.13 -13.21 19.31
CA GLU A 345 -35.90 -12.99 18.55
C GLU A 345 -34.89 -12.28 19.47
N GLU A 346 -33.96 -13.05 20.04
CA GLU A 346 -32.88 -12.50 20.85
C GLU A 346 -31.64 -12.31 19.97
N THR A 347 -31.11 -11.09 19.94
CA THR A 347 -29.94 -10.76 19.14
C THR A 347 -28.67 -11.01 19.96
N VAL A 348 -27.89 -12.03 19.59
CA VAL A 348 -26.66 -12.43 20.31
C VAL A 348 -25.42 -12.10 19.47
N SER A 349 -24.42 -11.48 20.10
CA SER A 349 -23.13 -11.18 19.47
C SER A 349 -22.18 -12.37 19.58
N VAL A 350 -21.91 -13.03 18.45
CA VAL A 350 -21.01 -14.17 18.32
C VAL A 350 -19.66 -13.71 17.76
N HIS A 351 -18.56 -14.22 18.31
CA HIS A 351 -17.22 -13.90 17.83
C HIS A 351 -16.85 -14.79 16.64
N LYS A 352 -16.48 -14.19 15.50
CA LYS A 352 -16.06 -14.90 14.29
C LYS A 352 -14.63 -14.55 13.93
N ILE A 353 -13.81 -15.56 13.63
CA ILE A 353 -12.46 -15.36 13.11
C ILE A 353 -12.57 -15.09 11.60
N VAL A 354 -11.96 -13.98 11.16
CA VAL A 354 -11.97 -13.54 9.77
C VAL A 354 -10.53 -13.38 9.26
N PRO A 355 -10.22 -13.90 8.06
CA PRO A 355 -8.92 -13.69 7.46
C PRO A 355 -8.82 -12.27 6.90
N CYS A 356 -7.61 -11.73 6.88
CA CYS A 356 -7.32 -10.44 6.25
C CYS A 356 -7.60 -10.45 4.74
N ILE A 357 -7.20 -11.52 4.06
CA ILE A 357 -7.35 -11.69 2.62
C ILE A 357 -8.48 -12.67 2.35
N VAL A 358 -9.45 -12.25 1.55
CA VAL A 358 -10.71 -12.99 1.33
C VAL A 358 -10.96 -13.38 -0.12
N THR A 359 -10.20 -12.83 -1.06
CA THR A 359 -10.36 -13.13 -2.50
C THR A 359 -9.07 -13.64 -3.13
N SER A 360 -9.21 -14.46 -4.18
CA SER A 360 -8.08 -14.91 -5.00
C SER A 360 -7.34 -13.75 -5.66
N GLY A 361 -8.04 -12.68 -6.05
CA GLY A 361 -7.45 -11.49 -6.66
C GLY A 361 -6.53 -10.71 -5.72
N GLN A 362 -6.95 -10.54 -4.46
CA GLN A 362 -6.09 -9.92 -3.43
C GLN A 362 -4.82 -10.74 -3.19
N THR A 363 -4.96 -12.07 -3.12
CA THR A 363 -3.84 -13.01 -3.02
C THR A 363 -2.91 -12.90 -4.22
N PHE A 364 -3.44 -12.87 -5.45
CA PHE A 364 -2.67 -12.66 -6.67
C PHE A 364 -1.86 -11.35 -6.61
N ALA A 365 -2.47 -10.24 -6.19
CA ALA A 365 -1.77 -8.96 -6.06
C ALA A 365 -0.60 -9.02 -5.06
N ILE A 366 -0.78 -9.72 -3.93
CA ILE A 366 0.29 -9.92 -2.94
C ILE A 366 1.42 -10.75 -3.53
N TRP A 367 1.11 -11.90 -4.15
CA TRP A 367 2.13 -12.76 -4.74
C TRP A 367 2.87 -12.09 -5.89
N LEU A 368 2.17 -11.37 -6.76
CA LEU A 368 2.79 -10.58 -7.82
C LEU A 368 3.81 -9.60 -7.23
N ASN A 369 3.42 -8.86 -6.19
CA ASN A 369 4.29 -7.90 -5.52
C ASN A 369 5.49 -8.59 -4.84
N VAL A 370 5.28 -9.69 -4.11
CA VAL A 370 6.35 -10.41 -3.42
C VAL A 370 7.34 -11.02 -4.43
N LEU A 371 6.85 -11.70 -5.46
CA LEU A 371 7.70 -12.34 -6.48
C LEU A 371 8.50 -11.29 -7.26
N TYR A 372 7.90 -10.15 -7.56
CA TYR A 372 8.59 -9.01 -8.17
C TYR A 372 9.67 -8.41 -7.26
N LEU A 373 9.35 -8.21 -5.97
CA LEU A 373 10.28 -7.64 -5.01
C LEU A 373 11.39 -8.61 -4.60
N ALA A 374 11.19 -9.93 -4.70
CA ALA A 374 12.17 -10.93 -4.29
C ALA A 374 13.56 -10.79 -4.95
N PRO A 375 13.70 -10.75 -6.30
CA PRO A 375 15.01 -10.56 -6.93
C PRO A 375 15.61 -9.19 -6.65
N LEU A 376 14.79 -8.13 -6.55
CA LEU A 376 15.25 -6.79 -6.17
C LEU A 376 15.81 -6.78 -4.76
N THR A 377 15.05 -7.31 -3.82
CA THR A 377 15.43 -7.43 -2.42
C THR A 377 16.70 -8.27 -2.29
N TYR A 378 16.79 -9.40 -2.99
CA TYR A 378 18.00 -10.21 -3.03
C TYR A 378 19.21 -9.43 -3.56
N LEU A 379 19.06 -8.71 -4.67
CA LEU A 379 20.14 -7.89 -5.25
C LEU A 379 20.58 -6.78 -4.29
N PHE A 380 19.64 -6.06 -3.70
CA PHE A 380 19.91 -4.99 -2.74
C PHE A 380 20.52 -5.52 -1.43
N VAL A 381 20.04 -6.64 -0.90
CA VAL A 381 20.58 -7.29 0.30
C VAL A 381 21.96 -7.86 0.03
N LYS A 382 22.16 -8.60 -1.07
CA LYS A 382 23.47 -9.12 -1.47
C LYS A 382 24.46 -7.98 -1.64
N PHE A 383 24.03 -6.88 -2.27
CA PHE A 383 24.83 -5.68 -2.40
C PHE A 383 25.15 -5.09 -1.03
N PHE A 384 24.16 -4.90 -0.16
CA PHE A 384 24.34 -4.37 1.19
C PHE A 384 25.31 -5.22 2.02
N ILE A 385 25.16 -6.55 2.02
CA ILE A 385 26.06 -7.49 2.71
C ILE A 385 27.48 -7.37 2.15
N THR A 386 27.63 -7.37 0.82
CA THR A 386 28.95 -7.31 0.16
C THR A 386 29.64 -5.98 0.45
N SER A 387 28.87 -4.90 0.44
CA SER A 387 29.32 -3.53 0.62
C SER A 387 29.60 -3.15 2.06
N TYR A 388 28.78 -3.61 3.00
CA TYR A 388 28.81 -3.18 4.39
C TYR A 388 29.27 -4.26 5.35
N LEU A 389 28.84 -5.53 5.22
CA LEU A 389 29.15 -6.58 6.20
C LEU A 389 30.44 -7.34 5.87
N ARG A 390 30.60 -7.82 4.64
CA ARG A 390 31.79 -8.59 4.22
C ARG A 390 33.04 -7.72 4.14
N ARG A 391 32.91 -6.46 3.70
CA ARG A 391 34.02 -5.51 3.67
C ARG A 391 34.39 -5.00 5.06
N ALA A 392 33.42 -4.74 5.96
CA ALA A 392 33.73 -4.44 7.37
C ALA A 392 34.36 -5.63 8.12
N GLY A 393 33.95 -6.87 7.78
CA GLY A 393 34.56 -8.09 8.31
C GLY A 393 35.97 -8.34 7.77
N ALA A 394 36.20 -8.17 6.47
CA ALA A 394 37.52 -8.24 5.85
C ALA A 394 38.45 -7.12 6.32
N GLU A 395 37.91 -5.93 6.61
CA GLU A 395 38.64 -4.82 7.22
C GLU A 395 38.94 -5.07 8.70
N SER A 396 38.03 -5.69 9.47
CA SER A 396 38.31 -6.18 10.83
C SER A 396 39.38 -7.28 10.86
N ALA A 397 39.43 -8.16 9.87
CA ALA A 397 40.50 -9.15 9.72
C ALA A 397 41.84 -8.51 9.26
N ARG A 398 41.79 -7.41 8.50
CA ARG A 398 42.97 -6.57 8.15
C ARG A 398 43.41 -5.66 9.30
N LYS A 399 42.51 -5.35 10.24
CA LYS A 399 42.69 -4.51 11.44
C LYS A 399 43.70 -5.10 12.43
N ASP A 400 43.81 -6.43 12.47
CA ASP A 400 44.87 -7.13 13.22
C ASP A 400 46.26 -6.90 12.63
N ARG A 401 46.36 -6.52 11.36
CA ARG A 401 47.63 -6.44 10.64
C ARG A 401 48.20 -5.03 10.52
N ASN A 402 47.39 -3.98 10.41
CA ASN A 402 47.87 -2.60 10.23
C ASN A 402 47.17 -1.62 11.19
N ARG A 403 47.75 -1.39 12.36
CA ARG A 403 47.30 -0.40 13.34
C ARG A 403 48.06 0.92 13.18
N ARG A 404 47.50 1.85 12.41
CA ARG A 404 47.47 3.32 12.65
C ARG A 404 46.98 4.02 11.39
N GLU A 405 45.71 4.42 11.39
CA GLU A 405 45.18 5.71 10.91
C GLU A 405 43.63 5.67 10.98
N SER A 406 43.05 6.81 11.38
CA SER A 406 41.63 7.11 11.63
C SER A 406 40.58 6.07 11.15
N GLN A 407 40.13 5.21 12.07
CA GLN A 407 39.19 4.10 11.82
C GLN A 407 37.76 4.51 11.46
N VAL A 408 37.36 5.77 11.71
CA VAL A 408 36.01 6.25 11.39
C VAL A 408 35.92 6.70 9.93
N ALA A 409 36.92 7.44 9.45
CA ALA A 409 36.94 7.98 8.08
C ALA A 409 37.07 6.90 6.98
N VAL A 410 37.76 5.79 7.27
CA VAL A 410 37.99 4.71 6.28
C VAL A 410 36.77 3.81 6.13
N ALA A 411 36.12 3.43 7.23
CA ALA A 411 34.86 2.67 7.20
C ALA A 411 33.70 3.50 6.62
N GLU A 412 33.70 4.82 6.86
CA GLU A 412 32.86 5.77 6.12
C GLU A 412 33.14 5.65 4.63
N LYS A 413 34.40 5.84 4.20
CA LYS A 413 34.83 5.84 2.79
C LYS A 413 34.44 4.54 2.05
N ALA A 414 34.59 3.39 2.68
CA ALA A 414 34.19 2.11 2.10
C ALA A 414 32.66 1.99 1.96
N GLY A 415 31.90 2.43 2.97
CA GLY A 415 30.44 2.54 2.89
C GLY A 415 29.96 3.56 1.84
N TRP A 416 30.77 4.60 1.59
CA TRP A 416 30.55 5.62 0.57
C TRP A 416 30.77 5.09 -0.85
N ASP A 417 31.82 4.31 -1.08
CA ASP A 417 32.11 3.67 -2.38
C ASP A 417 31.03 2.66 -2.78
N ALA A 418 30.49 1.95 -1.79
CA ALA A 418 29.33 1.09 -1.99
C ALA A 418 28.06 1.86 -2.38
N ALA A 419 27.69 2.89 -1.63
CA ALA A 419 26.52 3.70 -1.97
C ALA A 419 26.61 4.27 -3.40
N ARG A 420 27.83 4.68 -3.82
CA ARG A 420 28.13 5.13 -5.19
C ARG A 420 28.03 4.02 -6.25
N GLY A 421 28.47 2.80 -5.93
CA GLY A 421 28.36 1.65 -6.84
C GLY A 421 26.90 1.25 -7.08
N LEU A 422 26.09 1.25 -6.02
CA LEU A 422 24.65 1.00 -6.12
C LEU A 422 23.94 2.07 -6.94
N GLU A 423 24.31 3.33 -6.72
CA GLU A 423 23.77 4.45 -7.48
C GLU A 423 24.14 4.40 -8.97
N ALA A 424 25.38 4.03 -9.30
CA ALA A 424 25.80 3.84 -10.69
C ALA A 424 25.01 2.73 -11.39
N GLU A 425 24.70 1.66 -10.65
CA GLU A 425 23.89 0.52 -11.11
C GLU A 425 22.38 0.86 -11.18
N VAL A 426 21.83 1.59 -10.21
CA VAL A 426 20.39 1.91 -10.13
C VAL A 426 20.03 3.09 -11.04
N TYR A 427 20.87 4.12 -11.09
CA TYR A 427 20.52 5.43 -11.65
C TYR A 427 21.47 5.92 -12.76
N GLY A 428 22.55 5.19 -13.07
CA GLY A 428 23.51 5.59 -14.11
C GLY A 428 24.15 6.96 -13.84
N THR A 429 25.23 7.02 -13.05
CA THR A 429 25.83 8.31 -12.65
C THR A 429 26.69 8.97 -13.75
N PRO A 430 26.78 10.32 -13.76
CA PRO A 430 27.58 11.08 -14.72
C PRO A 430 29.07 11.04 -14.35
N GLU A 431 29.91 11.16 -15.37
CA GLU A 431 31.37 11.10 -15.28
C GLU A 431 32.00 12.19 -14.38
N SER A 432 31.23 13.23 -14.01
CA SER A 432 31.68 14.32 -13.12
C SER A 432 32.02 13.87 -11.70
N ASP A 433 31.44 12.76 -11.22
CA ASP A 433 31.73 12.22 -9.88
C ASP A 433 32.93 11.26 -9.85
N ARG A 434 33.51 10.93 -11.02
CA ARG A 434 34.78 10.18 -11.09
C ARG A 434 36.02 11.08 -10.94
N ALA A 435 35.85 12.40 -11.07
CA ALA A 435 36.98 13.35 -11.15
C ALA A 435 37.39 13.97 -9.79
N VAL A 436 36.85 13.52 -8.65
CA VAL A 436 37.21 14.08 -7.34
C VAL A 436 37.63 12.99 -6.35
N ALA A 437 38.83 12.45 -6.59
CA ALA A 437 39.72 11.86 -5.57
C ALA A 437 41.18 12.05 -6.07
N PRO A 438 42.15 12.23 -5.16
CA PRO A 438 43.05 13.39 -5.21
C PRO A 438 44.31 13.17 -6.06
N CYS A 439 44.47 14.01 -7.09
CA CYS A 439 45.79 14.40 -7.61
C CYS A 439 46.15 15.82 -7.16
N LEU A 440 45.93 16.13 -5.88
CA LEU A 440 46.34 17.39 -5.28
C LEU A 440 46.99 17.11 -3.94
N ASN A 441 48.25 16.67 -3.97
CA ASN A 441 49.12 16.73 -2.80
C ASN A 441 50.63 16.70 -3.12
N ASP A 442 51.07 17.24 -4.27
CA ASP A 442 52.52 17.34 -4.58
C ASP A 442 53.02 18.72 -5.06
N TYR A 443 52.17 19.75 -5.06
CA TYR A 443 52.64 21.12 -5.25
C TYR A 443 51.93 22.02 -4.26
N LEU A 444 52.56 22.21 -3.10
CA LEU A 444 52.57 23.41 -2.25
C LEU A 444 53.14 23.06 -0.87
N VAL A 445 54.46 22.80 -0.82
CA VAL A 445 55.25 23.00 0.39
C VAL A 445 56.31 24.05 0.05
N PRO A 446 56.23 25.27 0.62
CA PRO A 446 57.34 26.21 0.53
C PRO A 446 58.49 25.63 1.35
N LYS A 447 59.64 25.38 0.69
CA LYS A 447 60.91 25.12 1.39
C LYS A 447 61.26 26.37 2.18
N THR A 448 60.94 26.40 3.48
CA THR A 448 61.51 27.36 4.40
C THR A 448 62.98 27.02 4.63
N SER A 449 63.85 27.75 3.93
CA SER A 449 65.26 27.90 4.26
C SER A 449 65.40 28.52 5.65
N ARG A 450 65.96 27.77 6.59
CA ARG A 450 66.70 28.35 7.73
C ARG A 450 68.08 27.74 7.76
N THR A 451 68.99 28.44 7.09
CA THR A 451 70.42 28.42 7.37
C THR A 451 70.64 28.98 8.77
N ALA A 452 71.11 28.14 9.70
CA ALA A 452 71.83 28.59 10.88
C ALA A 452 73.29 28.20 10.68
N LYS A 453 74.09 29.19 10.23
CA LYS A 453 75.54 29.17 10.39
C LYS A 453 75.84 29.19 11.90
N HIS A 454 76.60 28.21 12.37
CA HIS A 454 77.53 28.43 13.46
C HIS A 454 78.92 28.54 12.86
N LEU A 455 79.53 29.70 13.10
CA LEU A 455 80.88 30.06 12.75
C LEU A 455 81.52 30.52 14.06
N ARG A 456 82.57 29.84 14.51
CA ARG A 456 83.76 30.46 15.11
C ARG A 456 84.80 29.43 15.55
N ILE A 457 86.04 29.89 15.49
CA ILE A 457 87.29 29.32 15.98
C ILE A 457 87.98 28.42 14.93
N LYS A 458 89.00 28.91 14.21
CA LYS A 458 89.67 30.23 14.32
C LYS A 458 88.97 31.34 13.55
#